data_AF-A0A2S5LB07-F1
#
_entry.id   AF-A0A2S5LB07-F1
#
_cell.length_a   1.000
_cell.length_b   1.000
_cell.length_c   1.000
_cell.angle_alpha   90.00
_cell.angle_beta   90.00
_cell.angle_gamma   90.00
#
_symmetry.space_group_name_H-M   'P 1'
#
loop_
_entity.id
_entity.type
_entity.pdbx_description
1 polymer ?
#
loop_
_entity_poly.entity_id
_entity_poly.type
_entity_poly.pdbx_seq_one_letter_code
_entity_poly.pdbx_strand_id
1 'polypeptide(L)'
;TIGLLMAVEMVMVLSGKYFATSQVVNKPADYSNTAELGRVLYTDYLLPFELASVVLLVAIIAAIVLTLRDRQDNKSMNPAEQVLVKKQDRLRIVKMDAVVEAPPVEATPVEKDKS
;
A
#
# COMPACT_ATOMS: atom_id res chain seq x y z
N THR A 1 9.35 -26.68 -41.92
CA THR A 1 9.91 -25.51 -42.63
C THR A 1 10.43 -24.46 -41.66
N ILE A 2 9.66 -24.07 -40.63
CA ILE A 2 10.08 -23.10 -39.60
C ILE A 2 11.36 -23.52 -38.86
N GLY A 3 11.50 -24.79 -38.50
CA GLY A 3 12.73 -25.28 -37.85
C GLY A 3 13.99 -25.18 -38.73
N LEU A 4 13.83 -25.30 -40.05
CA LEU A 4 14.94 -25.11 -41.00
C LEU A 4 15.34 -23.63 -41.06
N LEU A 5 14.37 -22.72 -41.06
CA LEU A 5 14.61 -21.28 -40.99
C LEU A 5 15.36 -20.90 -39.69
N MET A 6 14.91 -21.40 -38.54
CA MET A 6 15.56 -21.17 -37.25
C MET A 6 17.00 -21.71 -37.21
N ALA A 7 17.24 -22.89 -37.79
CA ALA A 7 18.58 -23.47 -37.85
C ALA A 7 19.52 -22.65 -38.76
N VAL A 8 19.01 -22.17 -39.90
CA VAL A 8 19.77 -21.32 -40.82
C VAL A 8 20.13 -19.98 -40.17
N GLU A 9 19.19 -19.34 -39.47
CA GLU A 9 19.45 -18.10 -38.74
C GLU A 9 20.49 -18.32 -37.63
N MET A 10 20.38 -19.39 -36.85
CA MET A 10 21.35 -19.71 -35.80
C MET A 10 22.76 -19.92 -36.37
N VAL A 11 22.88 -20.67 -37.48
CA VAL A 11 24.17 -20.86 -38.16
C VAL A 11 24.72 -19.53 -38.68
N MET A 12 23.88 -18.66 -39.26
CA MET A 12 24.30 -17.35 -39.76
C MET A 12 24.74 -16.40 -38.64
N VAL A 13 24.08 -16.44 -37.48
CA VAL A 13 24.45 -15.66 -36.29
C VAL A 13 25.78 -16.14 -35.71
N LEU A 14 26.02 -17.45 -35.67
CA LEU A 14 27.22 -18.06 -35.06
C LEU A 14 28.46 -18.03 -35.98
N SER A 15 28.31 -17.93 -37.30
CA SER A 15 29.39 -18.20 -38.29
C SER A 15 30.39 -17.07 -38.57
N GLY A 16 30.52 -16.07 -37.70
CA GLY A 16 31.81 -15.36 -37.59
C GLY A 16 31.88 -13.89 -37.98
N LYS A 17 30.76 -13.17 -38.08
CA LYS A 17 30.77 -11.69 -37.95
C LYS A 17 30.32 -11.19 -36.58
N TYR A 18 29.36 -11.86 -35.95
CA TYR A 18 28.91 -11.54 -34.58
C TYR A 18 29.70 -12.28 -33.50
N PHE A 19 30.32 -13.41 -33.87
CA PHE A 19 31.21 -14.20 -33.02
C PHE A 19 32.68 -13.84 -33.22
N ALA A 20 32.98 -12.79 -34.02
CA ALA A 20 34.32 -12.21 -34.03
C ALA A 20 34.62 -11.82 -32.59
N THR A 21 35.53 -12.58 -31.96
CA THR A 21 35.99 -12.35 -30.59
C THR A 21 36.12 -10.85 -30.41
N SER A 22 35.23 -10.28 -29.59
CA SER A 22 35.42 -8.93 -29.09
C SER A 22 36.84 -8.93 -28.56
N GLN A 23 37.69 -8.07 -29.12
CA GLN A 23 39.03 -7.85 -28.62
C GLN A 23 38.90 -7.76 -27.11
N VAL A 24 39.38 -8.78 -26.39
CA VAL A 24 39.33 -8.78 -24.94
C VAL A 24 40.31 -7.67 -24.59
N VAL A 25 39.78 -6.47 -24.36
CA VAL A 25 40.57 -5.31 -24.04
C VAL A 25 41.26 -5.67 -22.74
N ASN A 26 42.54 -5.99 -22.84
CA ASN A 26 43.37 -6.41 -21.74
C ASN A 26 43.58 -5.17 -20.88
N LYS A 27 42.63 -4.95 -19.98
CA LYS A 27 42.62 -3.82 -19.06
C LYS A 27 43.71 -4.08 -18.01
N PRO A 28 44.52 -3.07 -17.67
CA PRO A 28 45.54 -3.22 -16.64
C PRO A 28 44.90 -3.67 -15.32
N ALA A 29 45.66 -4.34 -14.45
CA ALA A 29 45.15 -4.86 -13.18
C ALA A 29 44.50 -3.78 -12.29
N ASP A 30 44.94 -2.53 -12.44
CA ASP A 30 44.42 -1.36 -11.72
C ASP A 30 43.15 -0.74 -12.36
N TYR A 31 42.63 -1.34 -13.44
CA TYR A 31 41.46 -0.82 -14.13
C TYR A 31 40.17 -1.11 -13.35
N SER A 32 39.49 -0.04 -12.92
CA SER A 32 38.21 -0.14 -12.24
C SER A 32 37.05 -0.02 -13.23
N ASN A 33 36.32 -1.12 -13.43
CA ASN A 33 35.08 -1.09 -14.21
C ASN A 33 34.02 -0.19 -13.57
N THR A 34 33.97 -0.10 -12.24
CA THR A 34 33.02 0.78 -11.52
C THR A 34 33.32 2.24 -11.79
N ALA A 35 34.60 2.62 -11.87
CA ALA A 35 35.00 3.98 -12.20
C ALA A 35 34.64 4.34 -13.64
N GLU A 36 34.86 3.44 -14.60
CA GLU A 36 34.48 3.69 -16.00
C GLU A 36 32.96 3.75 -16.17
N LEU A 37 32.22 2.86 -15.51
CA LEU A 37 30.75 2.91 -15.54
C LEU A 37 30.24 4.24 -14.98
N GLY A 38 30.83 4.69 -13.86
CA GLY A 38 30.53 5.99 -13.27
C GLY A 38 30.85 7.14 -14.23
N ARG A 39 32.01 7.10 -14.90
CA ARG A 39 32.39 8.10 -15.91
C ARG A 39 31.31 8.21 -16.99
N VAL A 40 30.96 7.10 -17.63
CA VAL A 40 29.98 7.07 -18.72
C VAL A 40 28.58 7.47 -18.25
N LEU A 41 28.15 7.04 -17.05
CA LEU A 41 26.86 7.42 -16.46
C LEU A 41 26.74 8.92 -16.21
N TYR A 42 27.78 9.56 -15.68
CA TYR A 42 27.74 10.98 -15.29
C TYR A 42 28.20 11.95 -16.39
N THR A 43 28.74 11.45 -17.51
CA THR A 43 29.18 12.30 -18.63
C THR A 43 28.31 12.10 -19.87
N ASP A 44 28.26 10.87 -20.39
CA ASP A 44 27.57 10.58 -21.65
C ASP A 44 26.07 10.30 -21.46
N TYR A 45 25.68 9.69 -20.34
CA TYR A 45 24.30 9.24 -20.08
C TYR A 45 23.62 9.96 -18.91
N LEU A 46 23.96 11.22 -18.69
CA LEU A 46 23.39 12.02 -17.60
C LEU A 46 21.87 12.13 -17.68
N LEU A 47 21.32 12.45 -18.86
CA LEU A 47 19.87 12.63 -19.04
C LEU A 47 19.07 11.32 -18.82
N PRO A 48 19.45 10.16 -19.41
CA PRO A 48 18.79 8.89 -19.08
C PRO A 48 18.88 8.51 -17.61
N PHE A 49 20.02 8.78 -16.96
CA PHE A 49 20.18 8.53 -15.53
C PHE A 49 19.23 9.39 -14.68
N GLU A 50 19.07 10.67 -15.03
CA GLU A 50 18.12 11.57 -14.36
C GLU A 50 16.67 11.07 -14.52
N LEU A 51 16.27 10.67 -15.72
CA LEU A 51 14.95 10.09 -15.96
C LEU A 51 14.72 8.82 -15.13
N ALA A 52 15.73 7.94 -15.02
CA ALA A 52 15.64 6.75 -14.18
C ALA A 52 15.42 7.11 -12.70
N SER A 53 16.04 8.19 -12.20
CA SER A 53 15.83 8.65 -10.82
C SER A 53 14.39 9.13 -10.57
N VAL A 54 13.79 9.84 -11.54
CA VAL A 54 12.38 10.26 -11.47
C VAL A 54 11.44 9.07 -11.53
N VAL A 55 11.73 8.08 -12.37
CA VAL A 55 10.96 6.83 -12.43
C VAL A 55 11.01 6.10 -11.08
N LEU A 56 12.19 6.04 -10.45
CA LEU A 56 12.36 5.43 -9.13
C LEU A 56 11.57 6.18 -8.05
N LEU A 57 11.58 7.51 -8.09
CA LEU A 57 10.78 8.34 -7.19
C LEU A 57 9.28 8.05 -7.34
N VAL A 58 8.78 8.07 -8.57
CA VAL A 58 7.37 7.76 -8.87
C VAL A 58 7.03 6.34 -8.44
N ALA A 59 7.93 5.37 -8.62
CA ALA A 59 7.72 3.99 -8.20
C ALA A 59 7.51 3.86 -6.69
N ILE A 60 8.30 4.59 -5.88
CA ILE A 60 8.13 4.60 -4.41
C ILE A 60 6.77 5.19 -4.03
N ILE A 61 6.40 6.34 -4.62
CA ILE A 61 5.10 6.98 -4.37
C ILE A 61 3.95 6.04 -4.75
N ALA A 62 4.03 5.43 -5.94
CA ALA A 62 3.04 4.49 -6.43
C ALA A 62 2.91 3.29 -5.49
N ALA A 63 4.01 2.70 -5.04
CA ALA A 63 3.99 1.57 -4.10
C ALA A 63 3.31 1.92 -2.76
N ILE A 64 3.59 3.11 -2.21
CA ILE A 64 2.94 3.58 -0.98
C ILE A 64 1.45 3.75 -1.20
N VAL A 65 1.04 4.47 -2.26
CA VAL A 65 -0.38 4.72 -2.55
C VAL A 65 -1.14 3.42 -2.80
N LEU A 66 -0.52 2.43 -3.46
CA LEU A 66 -1.16 1.15 -3.76
C LEU A 66 -1.36 0.29 -2.50
N THR A 67 -0.49 0.42 -1.50
CA THR A 67 -0.53 -0.36 -0.27
C THR A 67 -1.24 0.37 0.87
N LEU A 68 -1.38 1.69 0.78
CA LEU A 68 -2.12 2.51 1.73
C LEU A 68 -3.62 2.29 1.55
N ARG A 69 -4.16 1.35 2.33
CA ARG A 69 -5.59 1.05 2.37
C ARG A 69 -6.27 1.86 3.48
N ASP A 70 -7.24 2.68 3.09
CA ASP A 70 -8.16 3.27 4.05
C ASP A 70 -9.00 2.19 4.74
N ARG A 71 -8.95 2.16 6.07
CA ARG A 71 -9.78 1.27 6.89
C ARG A 71 -11.17 1.89 7.05
N GLN A 72 -12.22 1.18 6.61
CA GLN A 72 -13.61 1.59 6.83
C GLN A 72 -14.00 1.68 8.31
N ASP A 73 -13.26 1.01 9.20
CA ASP A 73 -13.48 1.11 10.65
C ASP A 73 -13.02 2.46 11.24
N ASN A 74 -12.40 3.32 10.43
CA ASN A 74 -12.06 4.67 10.85
C ASN A 74 -13.34 5.52 10.91
N LYS A 75 -13.89 5.68 12.12
CA LYS A 75 -14.90 6.70 12.42
C LYS A 75 -14.26 8.09 12.40
N SER A 76 -13.83 8.51 11.22
CA SER A 76 -13.45 9.89 10.97
C SER A 76 -14.67 10.76 11.24
N MET A 77 -14.56 11.65 12.21
CA MET A 77 -15.60 12.62 12.49
C MET A 77 -15.30 13.92 11.76
N ASN A 78 -16.27 14.40 10.99
CA ASN A 78 -16.19 15.72 10.37
C ASN A 78 -16.41 16.81 11.44
N PRO A 79 -15.39 17.63 11.78
CA PRO A 79 -15.54 18.66 12.81
C PRO A 79 -16.55 19.74 12.41
N ALA A 80 -16.70 20.02 11.11
CA ALA A 80 -17.67 21.00 10.64
C ALA A 80 -19.11 20.55 10.96
N GLU A 81 -19.41 19.26 10.78
CA GLU A 81 -20.71 18.69 11.16
C GLU A 81 -20.93 18.71 12.68
N GLN A 82 -19.86 18.58 13.48
CA GLN A 82 -19.94 18.68 14.94
C GLN A 82 -20.15 20.11 15.45
N VAL A 83 -19.70 21.13 14.71
CA VAL A 83 -19.89 22.54 15.09
C VAL A 83 -21.28 23.05 14.69
N LEU A 84 -21.83 22.54 13.58
CA LEU A 84 -23.12 23.00 13.03
C LEU A 84 -24.35 22.38 13.70
N VAL A 85 -24.20 21.37 14.55
CA VAL A 85 -25.35 20.72 15.23
C VAL A 85 -26.06 21.67 16.19
N LYS A 86 -27.40 21.68 16.12
CA LYS A 86 -28.23 22.55 16.96
C LYS A 86 -28.78 21.76 18.16
N LYS A 87 -29.18 22.48 19.21
CA LYS A 87 -29.78 21.90 20.43
C LYS A 87 -31.00 21.01 20.13
N GLN A 88 -31.75 21.38 19.09
CA GLN A 88 -32.95 20.67 18.64
C GLN A 88 -32.64 19.25 18.12
N ASP A 89 -31.42 19.01 17.63
CA ASP A 89 -31.02 17.74 17.00
C ASP A 89 -30.57 16.68 18.01
N ARG A 90 -30.31 17.09 19.27
CA ARG A 90 -29.66 16.25 20.30
C ARG A 90 -30.56 15.93 21.48
N LEU A 91 -31.64 16.67 21.69
CA LEU A 91 -32.44 16.61 22.91
C LEU A 91 -33.90 16.27 22.63
N ARG A 92 -34.40 15.19 23.24
CA ARG A 92 -35.82 14.83 23.28
C ARG A 92 -36.30 14.85 24.73
N ILE A 93 -37.27 15.70 25.03
CA ILE A 93 -37.91 15.73 26.35
C ILE A 93 -38.92 14.59 26.40
N VAL A 94 -38.61 13.55 27.17
CA VAL A 94 -39.53 12.45 27.46
C VAL A 94 -40.13 12.69 28.84
N LYS A 95 -41.45 12.82 28.91
CA LYS A 95 -42.18 12.82 30.18
C LYS A 95 -42.29 11.37 30.63
N MET A 96 -41.91 11.09 31.87
CA MET A 96 -42.04 9.77 32.48
C MET A 96 -42.95 9.88 33.69
N ASP A 97 -43.80 8.88 33.88
CA ASP A 97 -44.63 8.77 35.07
C ASP A 97 -43.73 8.46 36.28
N ALA A 98 -44.02 9.13 37.39
CA ALA A 98 -43.26 8.92 38.62
C ALA A 98 -43.47 7.48 39.11
N VAL A 99 -42.39 6.71 39.19
CA VAL A 99 -42.42 5.39 39.81
C VAL A 99 -42.63 5.58 41.31
N VAL A 100 -43.86 5.34 41.76
CA VAL A 100 -44.18 5.25 43.18
C VAL A 100 -43.97 3.79 43.57
N GLU A 101 -42.95 3.51 44.39
CA GLU A 101 -42.76 2.19 44.99
C GLU A 101 -43.99 1.87 45.86
N ALA A 102 -44.71 0.80 45.50
CA ALA A 102 -45.77 0.28 46.35
C ALA A 102 -45.15 -0.21 47.66
N PRO A 103 -45.74 0.12 48.83
CA PRO A 103 -45.18 -0.27 50.11
C PRO A 103 -45.04 -1.81 50.20
N PRO A 104 -44.01 -2.32 50.89
CA PRO A 104 -43.77 -3.75 50.99
C PRO A 104 -45.02 -4.44 51.54
N VAL A 105 -45.55 -5.41 50.80
CA VAL A 105 -46.65 -6.24 51.29
C VAL A 105 -46.10 -7.04 52.46
N GLU A 106 -46.47 -6.65 53.68
CA GLU A 106 -46.19 -7.42 54.89
C GLU A 106 -46.78 -8.82 54.70
N ALA A 107 -45.92 -9.84 54.77
CA ALA A 107 -46.32 -11.23 54.68
C ALA A 107 -47.24 -11.56 55.87
N THR A 108 -48.53 -11.71 55.62
CA THR A 108 -49.48 -12.28 56.58
C THR A 108 -49.03 -13.70 56.96
N PRO A 109 -48.96 -14.06 58.26
CA PRO A 109 -48.57 -15.39 58.68
C PRO A 109 -49.58 -16.42 58.18
N VAL A 110 -49.09 -17.48 57.53
CA VAL A 110 -49.89 -18.66 57.16
C VAL A 110 -50.45 -19.28 58.44
N GLU A 111 -51.75 -19.12 58.64
CA GLU A 111 -52.53 -19.80 59.67
C GLU A 111 -52.49 -21.32 59.38
N LYS A 112 -51.90 -22.08 60.30
CA LYS A 112 -51.98 -23.54 60.33
C LYS A 112 -53.40 -23.93 60.70
N ASP A 113 -54.24 -24.22 59.72
CA ASP A 113 -55.44 -24.99 59.97
C ASP A 113 -55.11 -26.49 60.11
N LYS A 114 -55.76 -27.09 61.08
CA LYS A 114 -55.48 -28.34 61.74
C LYS A 114 -56.78 -29.12 61.68
N SER A 115 -56.90 -30.10 60.78
CA SER A 115 -57.80 -31.27 60.85
C SER A 115 -57.55 -32.18 59.65
#